data_AF-A0A965TGE7-F1
#
_entry.id   AF-A0A965TGE7-F1
#
_cell.length_a   1.000
_cell.length_b   1.000
_cell.length_c   1.000
_cell.angle_alpha   90.00
_cell.angle_beta   90.00
_cell.angle_gamma   90.00
#
_symmetry.space_group_name_H-M   'P 1'
#
loop_
_entity.id
_entity.type
_entity.pdbx_description
1 polymer ?
#
loop_
_entity_poly.entity_id
_entity_poly.type
_entity_poly.pdbx_seq_one_letter_code
_entity_poly.pdbx_strand_id
1 'polypeptide(L)'
;FYSQPHECRYIDLEITIRASYGEVTFGATKEAGPLGIRVAESLRADKGGHMVNSYGAEGEEECWGRCAGWCSYSGRVGGLECGIAVFDNEDNERYPTSWHIRNYGLFAANNLYFKGGLVIKSGESLTYKYRICIFEGEQNIRDRFLNYVK
;
A
#
# COMPACT_ATOMS: atom_id res chain seq x y z
N PHE A 1 14.51 7.81 -15.00
CA PHE A 1 13.24 7.08 -15.10
C PHE A 1 13.28 6.24 -16.36
N TYR A 2 13.45 4.92 -16.24
CA TYR A 2 13.49 3.99 -17.38
C TYR A 2 12.13 3.96 -18.10
N SER A 3 12.15 3.54 -19.37
CA SER A 3 11.09 3.45 -20.40
C SER A 3 9.76 2.81 -19.97
N GLN A 4 9.10 3.37 -18.97
CA GLN A 4 7.76 2.95 -18.58
C GLN A 4 6.73 3.56 -19.56
N PRO A 5 5.56 2.94 -19.75
CA PRO A 5 4.46 3.53 -20.50
C PRO A 5 4.06 4.88 -19.88
N HIS A 6 3.62 5.85 -20.69
CA HIS A 6 3.17 7.16 -20.18
C HIS A 6 2.04 7.01 -19.15
N GLU A 7 1.21 5.97 -19.31
CA GLU A 7 -0.02 5.74 -18.55
C GLU A 7 0.16 5.11 -17.16
N CYS A 8 1.28 4.44 -16.86
CA CYS A 8 1.63 4.11 -15.46
C CYS A 8 3.13 4.15 -15.23
N ARG A 9 3.49 4.72 -14.09
CA ARG A 9 4.82 4.72 -13.51
C ARG A 9 4.84 3.81 -12.30
N TYR A 10 5.87 2.97 -12.19
CA TYR A 10 6.06 2.09 -11.04
C TYR A 10 7.25 2.53 -10.20
N ILE A 11 7.06 2.49 -8.89
CA ILE A 11 8.12 2.60 -7.88
C ILE A 11 8.10 1.30 -7.10
N ASP A 12 9.19 0.55 -7.16
CA ASP A 12 9.40 -0.65 -6.34
C ASP A 12 10.16 -0.26 -5.08
N LEU A 13 9.65 -0.70 -3.95
CA LEU A 13 10.20 -0.43 -2.64
C LEU A 13 10.49 -1.75 -1.94
N GLU A 14 11.76 -1.96 -1.60
CA GLU A 14 12.21 -3.05 -0.74
C GLU A 14 12.85 -2.45 0.51
N ILE A 15 12.32 -2.81 1.68
CA ILE A 15 12.75 -2.30 2.98
C ILE A 15 13.20 -3.47 3.84
N THR A 16 14.49 -3.55 4.14
CA THR A 16 15.04 -4.54 5.07
C THR A 16 15.43 -3.92 6.39
N ILE A 17 14.90 -4.46 7.47
CA ILE A 17 15.24 -4.09 8.84
C ILE A 17 16.01 -5.26 9.46
N ARG A 18 17.25 -5.00 9.90
CA ARG A 18 18.14 -6.00 10.51
C ARG A 18 18.38 -5.69 11.98
N ALA A 19 18.12 -6.67 12.83
CA ALA A 19 18.31 -6.61 14.28
C ALA A 19 19.79 -6.86 14.65
N SER A 20 20.69 -5.97 14.24
CA SER A 20 22.15 -6.16 14.36
C SER A 20 22.71 -6.03 15.79
N TYR A 21 21.98 -5.38 16.70
CA TYR A 21 22.46 -5.01 18.04
C TYR A 21 21.53 -5.46 19.16
N GLY A 22 20.84 -6.58 18.96
CA GLY A 22 19.80 -7.09 19.85
C GLY A 22 18.44 -7.13 19.18
N GLU A 23 17.46 -7.64 19.93
CA GLU A 23 16.07 -7.76 19.47
C GLU A 23 15.46 -6.39 19.15
N VAL A 24 14.63 -6.35 18.09
CA VAL A 24 13.84 -5.17 17.70
C VAL A 24 12.36 -5.49 17.83
N THR A 25 11.63 -4.67 18.57
CA THR A 25 10.18 -4.83 18.77
C THR A 25 9.42 -3.68 18.11
N PHE A 26 8.60 -4.02 17.12
CA PHE A 26 7.58 -3.13 16.57
C PHE A 26 6.28 -3.31 17.37
N GLY A 27 5.84 -2.24 18.03
CA GLY A 27 4.57 -2.22 18.74
C GLY A 27 3.37 -2.19 17.78
N ALA A 28 2.20 -2.55 18.32
CA ALA A 28 0.92 -2.46 17.61
C ALA A 28 0.41 -1.00 17.57
N THR A 29 1.13 -0.12 16.87
CA THR A 29 0.76 1.30 16.74
C THR A 29 0.33 1.66 15.32
N LYS A 30 -0.45 2.72 15.18
CA LYS A 30 -0.97 3.18 13.88
C LYS A 30 0.15 3.71 12.97
N GLU A 31 1.31 4.01 13.55
CA GLU A 31 2.50 4.59 12.94
C GLU A 31 3.54 3.53 12.55
N ALA A 32 3.40 2.29 13.05
CA ALA A 32 4.40 1.23 12.85
C ALA A 32 4.35 0.56 11.45
N GLY A 33 3.43 0.96 10.58
CA GLY A 33 3.30 0.36 9.25
C GLY A 33 4.56 0.59 8.40
N PRO A 34 5.08 -0.44 7.70
CA PRO A 34 6.29 -0.33 6.89
C PRO A 34 6.17 0.60 5.68
N LEU A 35 4.94 0.96 5.28
CA LEU A 35 4.68 1.91 4.20
C LEU A 35 3.54 2.86 4.58
N GLY A 36 3.76 4.16 4.40
CA GLY A 36 2.74 5.19 4.54
C GLY A 36 2.87 6.25 3.44
N ILE A 37 1.74 6.55 2.78
CA ILE A 37 1.63 7.53 1.71
C ILE A 37 0.52 8.52 2.06
N ARG A 38 0.75 9.79 1.75
CA ARG A 38 -0.29 10.82 1.69
C ARG A 38 -0.64 11.08 0.24
N VAL A 39 -1.88 10.78 -0.14
CA VAL A 39 -2.36 11.05 -1.49
C VAL A 39 -2.62 12.54 -1.68
N ALA A 40 -2.65 12.98 -2.95
CA ALA A 40 -3.05 14.34 -3.28
C ALA A 40 -4.44 14.67 -2.72
N GLU A 41 -4.68 15.93 -2.37
CA GLU A 41 -5.94 16.35 -1.73
C GLU A 41 -7.18 15.98 -2.58
N SER A 42 -7.07 16.11 -3.90
CA SER A 42 -8.16 15.78 -4.84
C SER A 42 -8.41 14.27 -5.01
N LEU A 43 -7.50 13.41 -4.52
CA LEU A 43 -7.69 11.96 -4.50
C LEU A 43 -8.30 11.47 -3.18
N ARG A 44 -8.49 12.33 -2.19
CA ARG A 44 -9.14 11.93 -0.94
C ARG A 44 -10.59 11.55 -1.20
N ALA A 45 -11.04 10.43 -0.65
CA ALA A 45 -12.41 9.97 -0.83
C ALA A 45 -13.44 10.94 -0.20
N ASP A 46 -13.05 11.64 0.87
CA ASP A 46 -13.87 12.71 1.46
C ASP A 46 -13.89 14.03 0.65
N LYS A 47 -13.17 14.08 -0.48
CA LYS A 47 -13.13 15.20 -1.43
C LYS A 47 -13.53 14.81 -2.85
N GLY A 48 -14.18 13.65 -3.02
CA GLY A 48 -14.67 13.18 -4.31
C GLY A 48 -13.73 12.24 -5.06
N GLY A 49 -12.60 11.85 -4.45
CA GLY A 49 -11.83 10.71 -4.91
C GLY A 49 -12.56 9.38 -4.63
N HIS A 50 -12.04 8.30 -5.20
CA HIS A 50 -12.55 6.95 -5.01
C HIS A 50 -11.46 6.05 -4.46
N MET A 51 -11.83 5.13 -3.56
CA MET A 51 -10.90 4.16 -3.00
C MET A 51 -11.50 2.75 -3.02
N VAL A 52 -10.71 1.78 -3.43
CA VAL A 52 -11.14 0.39 -3.62
C VAL A 52 -10.00 -0.57 -3.30
N ASN A 53 -10.33 -1.79 -2.87
CA ASN A 53 -9.37 -2.85 -2.62
C ASN A 53 -9.49 -4.02 -3.61
N SER A 54 -8.57 -5.00 -3.52
CA SER A 54 -8.52 -6.15 -4.44
C SER A 54 -9.75 -7.07 -4.44
N TYR A 55 -10.62 -6.96 -3.44
CA TYR A 55 -11.87 -7.70 -3.34
C TYR A 55 -13.09 -6.91 -3.85
N GLY A 56 -12.87 -5.69 -4.35
CA GLY A 56 -13.93 -4.80 -4.81
C GLY A 56 -14.66 -4.07 -3.69
N ALA A 57 -14.14 -4.10 -2.46
CA ALA A 57 -14.70 -3.31 -1.36
C ALA A 57 -14.35 -1.83 -1.56
N GLU A 58 -15.28 -0.94 -1.26
CA GLU A 58 -15.17 0.49 -1.56
C GLU A 58 -15.28 1.36 -0.30
N GLY A 59 -14.51 2.45 -0.27
CA GLY A 59 -14.52 3.41 0.85
C GLY A 59 -13.84 2.90 2.13
N GLU A 60 -13.71 3.81 3.10
CA GLU A 60 -13.05 3.52 4.39
C GLU A 60 -13.73 2.42 5.20
N GLU A 61 -15.07 2.40 5.25
CA GLU A 61 -15.82 1.45 6.08
C GLU A 61 -15.54 -0.01 5.69
N GLU A 62 -15.49 -0.28 4.39
CA GLU A 62 -15.28 -1.64 3.90
C GLU A 62 -13.80 -2.01 3.82
N CYS A 63 -12.89 -1.04 3.67
CA CYS A 63 -11.47 -1.31 3.46
C CYS A 63 -10.60 -1.24 4.73
N TRP A 64 -10.98 -0.47 5.74
CA TRP A 64 -10.12 -0.22 6.89
C TRP A 64 -9.84 -1.51 7.68
N GLY A 65 -8.54 -1.83 7.84
CA GLY A 65 -8.07 -3.03 8.53
C GLY A 65 -8.32 -4.34 7.77
N ARG A 66 -8.85 -4.30 6.55
CA ARG A 66 -9.03 -5.51 5.74
C ARG A 66 -7.74 -5.93 5.08
N CYS A 67 -7.56 -7.25 4.98
CA CYS A 67 -6.51 -7.86 4.18
C CYS A 67 -6.88 -7.75 2.70
N ALA A 68 -5.96 -7.28 1.86
CA ALA A 68 -6.13 -7.21 0.40
C ALA A 68 -4.78 -7.22 -0.32
N GLY A 69 -4.69 -7.83 -1.50
CA GLY A 69 -3.42 -7.88 -2.26
C GLY A 69 -3.01 -6.50 -2.80
N TRP A 70 -3.98 -5.61 -2.97
CA TRP A 70 -3.76 -4.22 -3.33
C TRP A 70 -4.93 -3.35 -2.89
N CYS A 71 -4.64 -2.06 -2.77
CA CYS A 71 -5.63 -0.99 -2.66
C CYS A 71 -5.30 0.10 -3.69
N SER A 72 -6.27 0.94 -4.03
CA SER A 72 -6.04 2.09 -4.90
C SER A 72 -6.89 3.29 -4.49
N TYR A 73 -6.35 4.48 -4.75
CA TYR A 73 -7.07 5.74 -4.79
C TYR A 73 -7.07 6.28 -6.20
N SER A 74 -8.19 6.80 -6.67
CA SER A 74 -8.31 7.41 -8.00
C SER A 74 -9.25 8.62 -7.99
N GLY A 75 -9.16 9.44 -9.01
CA GLY A 75 -10.02 10.60 -9.20
C GLY A 75 -9.32 11.68 -10.02
N ARG A 76 -9.92 12.87 -10.03
CA ARG A 76 -9.46 13.96 -10.90
C ARG A 76 -8.36 14.79 -10.26
N VAL A 77 -7.21 14.88 -10.91
CA VAL A 77 -6.05 15.69 -10.50
C VAL A 77 -5.69 16.62 -11.65
N GLY A 78 -5.81 17.94 -11.45
CA GLY A 78 -5.45 18.92 -12.49
C GLY A 78 -6.24 18.76 -13.80
N GLY A 79 -7.46 18.23 -13.75
CA GLY A 79 -8.31 18.00 -14.93
C GLY A 79 -8.14 16.62 -15.59
N LEU A 80 -7.12 15.85 -15.21
CA LEU A 80 -6.85 14.49 -15.67
C LEU A 80 -7.41 13.46 -14.68
N GLU A 81 -7.89 12.33 -15.19
CA GLU A 81 -8.19 11.17 -14.35
C GLU A 81 -6.87 10.49 -14.00
N CYS A 82 -6.59 10.32 -12.71
CA CYS A 82 -5.33 9.76 -12.23
C CYS A 82 -5.56 8.92 -10.98
N GLY A 83 -4.57 8.13 -10.60
CA GLY A 83 -4.61 7.41 -9.34
C GLY A 83 -3.28 6.83 -8.91
N ILE A 84 -3.34 6.21 -7.73
CA ILE A 84 -2.24 5.50 -7.11
C ILE A 84 -2.77 4.17 -6.59
N ALA A 85 -2.07 3.09 -6.92
CA ALA A 85 -2.30 1.77 -6.35
C ALA A 85 -1.03 1.29 -5.66
N VAL A 86 -1.19 0.55 -4.57
CA VAL A 86 -0.08 -0.11 -3.88
C VAL A 86 -0.36 -1.60 -3.86
N PHE A 87 0.63 -2.36 -4.31
CA PHE A 87 0.60 -3.81 -4.40
C PHE A 87 1.44 -4.39 -3.27
N ASP A 88 0.82 -5.28 -2.50
CA ASP A 88 1.51 -6.08 -1.50
C ASP A 88 2.22 -7.27 -2.17
N ASN A 89 3.28 -7.79 -1.54
CA ASN A 89 4.05 -8.91 -2.06
C ASN A 89 3.83 -10.18 -1.22
N GLU A 90 3.76 -11.34 -1.87
CA GLU A 90 3.56 -12.63 -1.18
C GLU A 90 4.70 -13.01 -0.23
N ASP A 91 5.91 -12.48 -0.43
CA ASP A 91 7.05 -12.65 0.46
C ASP A 91 6.92 -11.84 1.77
N ASN A 92 5.98 -10.88 1.83
CA ASN A 92 5.79 -10.08 3.04
C ASN A 92 5.18 -10.92 4.15
N GLU A 93 5.60 -10.64 5.38
CA GLU A 93 4.98 -11.27 6.54
C GLU A 93 3.47 -10.96 6.58
N ARG A 94 2.67 -12.00 6.85
CA ARG A 94 1.20 -11.92 6.92
C ARG A 94 0.57 -11.34 5.64
N TYR A 95 1.09 -11.73 4.48
CA TYR A 95 0.44 -11.47 3.19
C TYR A 95 -0.94 -12.17 3.10
N PRO A 96 -1.96 -11.51 2.51
CA PRO A 96 -1.96 -10.10 2.14
C PRO A 96 -2.11 -9.19 3.37
N THR A 97 -1.44 -8.05 3.31
CA THR A 97 -1.39 -7.06 4.37
C THR A 97 -2.76 -6.48 4.68
N SER A 98 -2.93 -6.12 5.94
CA SER A 98 -4.04 -5.33 6.45
C SER A 98 -3.76 -3.86 6.17
N TRP A 99 -4.73 -3.18 5.56
CA TRP A 99 -4.58 -1.82 5.09
C TRP A 99 -5.12 -0.80 6.10
N HIS A 100 -4.29 0.18 6.48
CA HIS A 100 -4.73 1.36 7.22
C HIS A 100 -5.01 2.52 6.25
N ILE A 101 -5.97 2.30 5.34
CA ILE A 101 -6.40 3.30 4.36
C ILE A 101 -7.58 4.11 4.89
N ARG A 102 -7.61 5.43 4.61
CA ARG A 102 -8.60 6.37 5.17
C ARG A 102 -9.17 7.31 4.12
N ASN A 103 -10.42 7.73 4.28
CA ASN A 103 -11.10 8.65 3.38
C ASN A 103 -10.37 10.00 3.26
N TYR A 104 -9.69 10.44 4.32
CA TYR A 104 -8.91 11.68 4.33
C TYR A 104 -7.51 11.55 3.69
N GLY A 105 -7.22 10.43 3.01
CA GLY A 105 -6.03 10.26 2.18
C GLY A 105 -4.78 9.71 2.87
N LEU A 106 -4.93 9.04 4.02
CA LEU A 106 -3.88 8.15 4.52
C LEU A 106 -3.92 6.85 3.73
N PHE A 107 -2.79 6.43 3.18
CA PHE A 107 -2.66 5.15 2.47
C PHE A 107 -1.46 4.38 3.03
N ALA A 108 -1.71 3.41 3.92
CA ALA A 108 -0.66 2.68 4.59
C ALA A 108 -0.90 1.16 4.59
N ALA A 109 0.14 0.38 4.31
CA ALA A 109 0.20 -1.04 4.64
C ALA A 109 0.63 -1.14 6.11
N ASN A 110 -0.25 -1.60 6.99
CA ASN A 110 0.04 -1.61 8.42
C ASN A 110 -0.47 -2.89 9.10
N ASN A 111 0.11 -4.02 8.70
CA ASN A 111 -0.08 -5.29 9.40
C ASN A 111 0.30 -5.22 10.88
N LEU A 112 1.32 -4.43 11.25
CA LEU A 112 1.81 -4.36 12.63
C LEU A 112 0.73 -3.83 13.59
N TYR A 113 -0.04 -2.82 13.21
CA TYR A 113 -1.17 -2.36 14.02
C TYR A 113 -2.26 -3.42 14.17
N PHE A 114 -2.72 -3.99 13.04
CA PHE A 114 -3.88 -4.88 13.02
C PHE A 114 -3.59 -6.30 13.51
N LYS A 115 -2.32 -6.69 13.60
CA LYS A 115 -1.89 -8.07 13.91
C LYS A 115 -1.01 -8.16 15.16
N GLY A 116 -0.99 -7.10 15.99
CA GLY A 116 -0.39 -7.16 17.33
C GLY A 116 1.12 -6.93 17.38
N GLY A 117 1.68 -6.17 16.44
CA GLY A 117 3.10 -5.89 16.35
C GLY A 117 3.91 -7.04 15.75
N LEU A 118 5.23 -6.94 15.87
CA LEU A 118 6.19 -7.93 15.41
C LEU A 118 7.52 -7.78 16.15
N VAL A 119 8.18 -8.89 16.44
CA VAL A 119 9.52 -8.93 17.02
C VAL A 119 10.49 -9.53 16.00
N ILE A 120 11.60 -8.85 15.74
CA ILE A 120 12.75 -9.36 14.98
C ILE A 120 13.81 -9.76 16.00
N LYS A 121 14.12 -11.07 16.08
CA LYS A 121 15.11 -11.55 17.06
C LYS A 121 16.51 -11.06 16.69
N SER A 122 17.40 -11.00 17.68
CA SER A 122 18.79 -10.62 17.47
C SER A 122 19.45 -11.43 16.34
N GLY A 123 20.05 -10.75 15.37
CA GLY A 123 20.68 -11.35 14.19
C GLY A 123 19.76 -11.62 13.00
N GLU A 124 18.43 -11.61 13.19
CA GLU A 124 17.45 -11.82 12.12
C GLU A 124 17.20 -10.55 11.31
N SER A 125 16.44 -10.69 10.21
CA SER A 125 16.03 -9.58 9.37
C SER A 125 14.61 -9.78 8.89
N LEU A 126 13.91 -8.67 8.68
CA LEU A 126 12.58 -8.63 8.08
C LEU A 126 12.64 -7.75 6.84
N THR A 127 12.10 -8.25 5.74
CA THR A 127 11.99 -7.50 4.49
C THR A 127 10.53 -7.29 4.14
N TYR A 128 10.18 -6.06 3.76
CA TYR A 128 8.92 -5.73 3.12
C TYR A 128 9.15 -5.27 1.69
N LYS A 129 8.31 -5.73 0.76
CA LYS A 129 8.33 -5.40 -0.66
C LYS A 129 6.97 -4.84 -1.07
N TYR A 130 6.98 -3.70 -1.74
CA TYR A 130 5.78 -3.08 -2.29
C TYR A 130 6.05 -2.55 -3.68
N ARG A 131 5.03 -2.59 -4.54
CA ARG A 131 5.04 -1.83 -5.80
C ARG A 131 3.97 -0.75 -5.75
N ILE A 132 4.37 0.48 -6.02
CA ILE A 132 3.47 1.62 -6.16
C ILE A 132 3.26 1.86 -7.66
N CYS A 133 2.03 1.73 -8.18
CA CYS A 133 1.67 2.17 -9.54
C CYS A 133 0.97 3.52 -9.45
N ILE A 134 1.57 4.54 -10.04
CA ILE A 134 0.94 5.83 -10.31
C ILE A 134 0.43 5.77 -11.74
N PHE A 135 -0.83 6.07 -11.96
CA PHE A 135 -1.45 5.90 -13.26
C PHE A 135 -2.31 7.09 -13.70
N GLU A 136 -2.44 7.23 -15.01
CA GLU A 136 -3.33 8.17 -15.68
C GLU A 136 -4.41 7.40 -16.46
N GLY A 137 -5.62 7.96 -16.50
CA GLY A 137 -6.79 7.36 -17.10
C GLY A 137 -7.37 6.19 -16.31
N GLU A 138 -8.39 5.57 -16.89
CA GLU A 138 -8.96 4.33 -16.37
C GLU A 138 -7.96 3.18 -16.58
N GLN A 139 -7.66 2.44 -15.51
CA GLN A 139 -6.69 1.36 -15.54
C GLN A 139 -7.22 0.11 -14.84
N ASN A 140 -7.00 -1.05 -15.45
CA ASN A 140 -7.26 -2.32 -14.81
C ASN A 140 -6.16 -2.63 -13.78
N ILE A 141 -6.39 -2.22 -12.53
CA ILE A 141 -5.43 -2.41 -11.43
C ILE A 141 -5.19 -3.89 -11.12
N ARG A 142 -6.21 -4.74 -11.29
CA ARG A 142 -6.09 -6.18 -11.09
C ARG A 142 -5.09 -6.78 -12.09
N ASP A 143 -5.17 -6.44 -13.37
CA ASP A 143 -4.24 -6.96 -14.38
C ASP A 143 -2.81 -6.48 -14.12
N ARG A 144 -2.65 -5.24 -13.66
CA ARG A 144 -1.34 -4.69 -13.27
C ARG A 144 -0.77 -5.42 -12.07
N PHE A 145 -1.59 -5.74 -11.07
CA PHE A 145 -1.21 -6.57 -9.94
C PHE A 145 -0.82 -7.99 -10.36
N LEU A 146 -1.59 -8.62 -11.25
CA LEU A 146 -1.27 -9.94 -11.79
C LEU A 146 0.06 -9.97 -12.57
N ASN A 147 0.48 -8.86 -13.17
CA ASN A 147 1.80 -8.74 -13.79
C ASN A 147 2.93 -8.46 -12.79
N TYR A 148 2.61 -8.05 -11.56
CA TYR A 148 3.59 -7.87 -10.49
C TYR A 148 3.88 -9.17 -9.73
N VAL A 149 2.87 -10.03 -9.55
CA VAL A 149 3.00 -11.31 -8.83
C VAL A 149 3.41 -12.49 -9.73
N LYS A 150 3.68 -12.26 -11.01
CA LYS A 150 4.29 -13.23 -11.92
C LYS A 150 5.81 -13.21 -11.78
#